data_AF-A0A1G9BY37-F1
#
_entry.id   AF-A0A1G9BY37-F1
#
_cell.length_a   1.000
_cell.length_b   1.000
_cell.length_c   1.000
_cell.angle_alpha   90.00
_cell.angle_beta   90.00
_cell.angle_gamma   90.00
#
_symmetry.space_group_name_H-M   'P 1'
#
loop_
_entity.id
_entity.type
_entity.pdbx_description
1 polymer ?
#
loop_
_entity_poly.entity_id
_entity_poly.type
_entity_poly.pdbx_seq_one_letter_code
_entity_poly.pdbx_strand_id
1 'polypeptide(L)' 'MKNLFDKFSHSKKACRLLGILGLLLVAPFGLWLLLGWLGVVPSLVEVFGVPGLRIPASIVIAGLLMAAVGFWEYD' A
#
# COMPACT_ATOMS: atom_id res chain seq x y z
N MET A 1 10.27 23.33 17.24
CA MET A 1 10.59 22.16 16.42
C MET A 1 10.08 22.43 15.01
N LYS A 2 10.95 22.67 14.03
CA LYS A 2 10.53 22.71 12.62
C LYS A 2 10.12 21.28 12.27
N ASN A 3 8.85 21.05 11.92
CA ASN A 3 8.32 19.70 11.75
C ASN A 3 9.06 18.99 10.62
N LEU A 4 9.53 17.78 10.89
CA LEU A 4 10.19 16.92 9.89
C LEU A 4 9.27 16.65 8.69
N PHE A 5 7.96 16.65 8.94
CA PHE A 5 6.88 16.58 7.94
C PHE A 5 6.87 17.77 6.97
N ASP A 6 7.12 18.99 7.44
CA ASP A 6 7.13 20.19 6.56
C ASP A 6 8.32 20.15 5.59
N LYS A 7 9.46 19.63 6.06
CA LYS A 7 10.64 19.45 5.20
C LYS A 7 10.46 18.32 4.19
N PHE A 8 9.70 17.28 4.56
CA PHE A 8 9.34 16.18 3.66
C PHE A 8 8.39 16.65 2.55
N SER A 9 7.38 17.45 2.91
CA SER A 9 6.41 18.06 1.99
C SER A 9 7.06 18.90 0.89
N HIS A 10 8.14 19.63 1.21
CA HIS A 10 8.83 20.47 0.22
C HIS A 10 9.68 19.70 -0.81
N SER A 11 10.03 18.44 -0.55
CA SER A 11 10.89 17.65 -1.44
C SER A 11 10.07 16.72 -2.32
N LYS A 12 9.77 17.15 -3.55
CA LYS A 12 9.05 16.35 -4.55
C LYS A 12 9.62 14.93 -4.71
N LYS A 13 10.94 14.77 -4.56
CA LYS A 13 11.63 13.46 -4.65
C LYS A 13 11.27 12.55 -3.48
N ALA A 14 11.15 13.10 -2.27
CA ALA A 14 10.85 12.33 -1.06
C ALA A 14 9.39 11.84 -1.07
N CYS A 15 8.44 12.70 -1.46
CA CYS A 15 7.04 12.31 -1.65
C CYS A 15 6.92 11.22 -2.74
N ARG A 16 7.58 11.41 -3.88
CA ARG A 16 7.55 10.41 -4.97
C ARG A 16 8.13 9.06 -4.55
N LEU A 17 9.21 9.04 -3.78
CA LEU A 17 9.77 7.80 -3.22
C LEU A 17 8.77 7.13 -2.27
N LEU A 18 8.12 7.89 -1.39
CA LEU A 18 7.10 7.38 -0.48
C LEU A 18 5.92 6.78 -1.26
N GLY A 19 5.52 7.44 -2.35
CA GLY A 19 4.47 6.96 -3.26
C GLY A 19 4.83 5.62 -3.91
N ILE A 20 6.05 5.52 -4.44
CA ILE A 20 6.57 4.29 -5.06
C ILE A 20 6.68 3.15 -4.03
N LEU A 21 7.15 3.44 -2.82
CA LEU A 21 7.24 2.44 -1.75
C LEU A 21 5.85 1.91 -1.37
N GLY A 22 4.86 2.79 -1.24
CA GLY A 22 3.46 2.40 -1.00
C GLY A 22 2.92 1.52 -2.12
N LEU A 23 3.19 1.87 -3.38
CA LEU A 23 2.78 1.08 -4.54
C LEU A 23 3.43 -0.31 -4.55
N LEU A 24 4.74 -0.39 -4.30
CA LEU A 24 5.47 -1.67 -4.23
C LEU A 24 4.96 -2.56 -3.11
N LEU A 25 4.55 -1.98 -1.98
CA LEU A 25 3.97 -2.71 -0.85
C LEU A 25 2.64 -3.37 -1.23
N VAL A 26 1.82 -2.69 -2.05
CA VAL A 26 0.48 -3.14 -2.43
C VAL A 26 0.50 -4.07 -3.64
N ALA A 27 1.44 -3.87 -4.57
CA ALA A 27 1.56 -4.62 -5.82
C ALA A 27 1.44 -6.16 -5.68
N PRO A 28 2.14 -6.85 -4.75
CA PRO A 28 2.03 -8.30 -4.63
C PRO A 28 0.61 -8.75 -4.22
N PHE A 29 -0.10 -7.96 -3.41
CA PHE A 29 -1.48 -8.26 -3.00
C PHE A 29 -2.48 -7.99 -4.12
N GLY A 30 -2.24 -6.97 -4.95
CA GLY A 30 -3.02 -6.74 -6.16
C GLY A 30 -2.86 -7.90 -7.16
N LEU A 31 -1.63 -8.38 -7.35
CA LEU A 31 -1.38 -9.55 -8.18
C LEU A 31 -2.03 -10.81 -7.60
N TRP A 32 -1.91 -11.03 -6.29
CA TRP A 32 -2.58 -12.14 -5.60
C TRP A 32 -4.09 -12.09 -5.80
N LEU A 33 -4.71 -10.92 -5.67
CA LEU A 33 -6.15 -10.75 -5.86
C LEU A 33 -6.58 -11.18 -7.28
N LEU A 34 -5.84 -10.78 -8.31
CA LEU A 34 -6.13 -11.19 -9.69
C LEU A 34 -5.94 -12.69 -9.91
N LEU A 35 -4.85 -13.27 -9.39
CA LEU A 35 -4.60 -14.71 -9.50
C LEU A 35 -5.65 -15.54 -8.74
N GLY A 36 -6.09 -15.04 -7.58
CA GLY A 36 -7.17 -15.62 -6.78
C GLY A 36 -8.51 -15.54 -7.49
N TRP A 37 -8.81 -14.44 -8.18
CA TRP A 37 -10.00 -14.31 -9.01
C TRP A 37 -10.02 -15.34 -10.15
N LEU A 38 -8.87 -15.57 -10.79
CA LEU A 38 -8.70 -16.55 -11.87
C LEU A 38 -8.68 -18.01 -11.39
N GLY A 39 -8.77 -18.26 -10.08
CA GLY A 39 -8.72 -19.61 -9.49
C GLY A 39 -7.34 -20.28 -9.58
N VAL A 40 -6.27 -19.51 -9.87
CA VAL A 40 -4.89 -20.01 -9.99
C VAL A 40 -4.24 -20.17 -8.62
N VAL A 41 -4.65 -19.36 -7.65
CA VAL A 41 -4.14 -19.31 -6.27
C VAL A 41 -5.34 -19.27 -5.33
N PRO A 42 -5.25 -19.78 -4.08
CA PRO A 42 -6.38 -19.75 -3.14
C PRO A 42 -6.95 -18.35 -2.99
N SER A 43 -8.29 -18.26 -3.01
CA SER A 43 -8.97 -16.98 -2.92
C SER A 43 -8.77 -16.40 -1.52
N LEU A 44 -8.79 -15.08 -1.44
CA LEU A 44 -8.72 -14.40 -0.15
C LEU A 44 -9.79 -14.92 0.82
N VAL A 45 -11.01 -15.20 0.35
CA VAL A 45 -12.11 -15.76 1.16
C VAL A 45 -11.77 -17.13 1.75
N GLU A 46 -11.09 -17.99 0.98
CA GLU A 46 -10.63 -19.30 1.44
C GLU A 46 -9.51 -19.20 2.46
N VAL A 47 -8.63 -18.20 2.33
CA VAL A 47 -7.57 -17.93 3.32
C VAL A 47 -8.13 -17.22 4.58
N PHE A 48 -9.21 -16.43 4.43
CA PHE A 48 -9.88 -15.69 5.51
C PHE A 48 -10.69 -16.57 6.49
N GLY A 49 -10.81 -17.88 6.23
CA GLY A 49 -11.38 -18.84 7.19
C GLY A 49 -10.46 -19.18 8.38
N VAL A 50 -9.20 -18.73 8.36
CA VAL A 50 -8.19 -19.01 9.40
C VAL A 50 -7.99 -17.78 10.32
N PRO A 51 -8.09 -17.92 11.66
CA PRO A 51 -7.82 -16.84 12.60
C PRO A 51 -6.37 -16.30 12.45
N GLY A 52 -6.21 -14.99 12.21
CA GLY A 52 -4.89 -14.32 12.11
C GLY A 52 -4.71 -13.38 10.90
N LEU A 53 -5.66 -13.39 9.95
CA LEU A 53 -5.49 -12.75 8.63
C LEU A 53 -5.90 -11.26 8.52
N ARG A 54 -5.96 -10.49 9.62
CA ARG A 54 -6.15 -9.03 9.52
C ARG A 54 -4.89 -8.29 9.04
N ILE A 55 -3.74 -8.96 9.16
CA ILE A 55 -2.41 -8.39 8.89
C ILE A 55 -2.22 -8.05 7.40
N PRO A 56 -2.61 -8.88 6.41
CA PRO A 56 -2.51 -8.50 5.00
C PRO A 56 -3.36 -7.28 4.63
N ALA A 57 -4.58 -7.18 5.15
CA ALA A 57 -5.47 -6.07 4.84
C ALA A 57 -4.94 -4.73 5.38
N SER A 58 -4.44 -4.71 6.62
CA SER A 58 -3.87 -3.49 7.20
C SER A 58 -2.58 -3.05 6.49
N ILE A 59 -1.75 -4.00 6.03
CA ILE A 59 -0.56 -3.72 5.20
C ILE A 59 -0.99 -3.06 3.89
N VAL A 60 -2.00 -3.62 3.21
CA VAL A 60 -2.51 -3.05 1.94
C VAL A 60 -3.04 -1.64 2.15
N ILE A 61 -3.84 -1.40 3.20
CA ILE A 61 -4.37 -0.07 3.52
C ILE A 61 -3.23 0.91 3.80
N ALA A 62 -2.24 0.52 4.60
CA ALA A 62 -1.09 1.38 4.90
C ALA A 62 -0.29 1.72 3.63
N GLY A 63 -0.05 0.75 2.75
CA GLY A 63 0.64 0.96 1.48
C GLY A 63 -0.15 1.86 0.52
N LEU A 64 -1.47 1.71 0.46
CA LEU A 64 -2.34 2.59 -0.33
C LEU A 64 -2.34 4.02 0.20
N LEU A 65 -2.38 4.20 1.53
CA LEU A 65 -2.28 5.52 2.15
C LEU A 65 -0.92 6.16 1.89
N MET A 66 0.18 5.39 1.96
CA MET A 66 1.50 5.86 1.57
C MET A 66 1.53 6.29 0.09
N ALA A 67 0.99 5.46 -0.81
CA ALA A 67 0.90 5.80 -2.23
C ALA A 67 0.11 7.10 -2.46
N ALA A 68 -1.06 7.22 -1.83
CA ALA A 68 -1.91 8.39 -1.93
C ALA A 68 -1.21 9.66 -1.42
N VAL A 69 -0.56 9.61 -0.25
CA VAL A 69 0.18 10.75 0.31
C VAL A 69 1.42 11.09 -0.53
N GLY A 70 2.16 10.08 -1.00
CA GLY A 70 3.40 10.29 -1.75
C GLY A 70 3.18 10.84 -3.17
N PHE A 71 2.06 10.50 -3.79
CA PHE A 71 1.64 11.04 -5.10
C PHE A 71 0.66 12.20 -4.98
N TRP A 72 0.34 12.67 -3.77
CA TRP A 72 -0.48 13.85 -3.58
C TRP A 72 0.31 15.10 -4.00
N GLU A 73 -0.02 15.63 -5.17
CA GLU A 73 0.46 16.93 -5.63
C GLU A 73 -0.53 17.99 -5.10
N TYR A 74 -0.07 18.80 -4.14
CA TYR A 74 -0.77 20.04 -3.76
C TYR A 74 -0.58 21.01 -4.93
N ASP A 75 -1.66 21.26 -5.66
CA ASP A 75 -1.77 22.38 -6.61
C ASP A 75 -1.67 23.72 -5.89
#